data_AF-A0A2R6A8M6-F1
#
_entry.id   AF-A0A2R6A8M6-F1
#
_cell.length_a   1.000
_cell.length_b   1.000
_cell.length_c   1.000
_cell.angle_alpha   90.00
_cell.angle_beta   90.00
_cell.angle_gamma   90.00
#
_symmetry.space_group_name_H-M   'P 1'
#
loop_
_entity.id
_entity.type
_entity.pdbx_description
1 polymer ?
#
loop_
_entity_poly.entity_id
_entity_poly.type
_entity_poly.pdbx_seq_one_letter_code
_entity_poly.pdbx_strand_id
1 'polypeptide(L)' 'MNLVVDIRRFPRSKTNPQYNSEVLEAKLKEEGIGYQHFACLGGFRKPKRDSPNTAWKNPSFRGFADYMLTAEFDAPKK' A
#
# COMPACT_ATOMS: atom_id res chain seq x y z
N MET A 1 -18.04 -8.44 -9.20
CA MET A 1 -16.90 -9.28 -8.77
C MET A 1 -16.00 -8.40 -7.93
N ASN A 2 -15.77 -8.77 -6.68
CA ASN A 2 -15.03 -7.93 -5.73
C ASN A 2 -13.57 -8.38 -5.68
N LEU A 3 -12.65 -7.43 -5.51
CA LEU A 3 -11.21 -7.67 -5.45
C LEU A 3 -10.62 -6.88 -4.29
N VAL A 4 -9.85 -7.56 -3.43
CA VAL A 4 -9.00 -6.91 -2.45
C VAL A 4 -7.65 -6.63 -3.08
N VAL A 5 -7.29 -5.35 -3.15
CA VAL A 5 -5.97 -4.90 -3.59
C VAL A 5 -5.09 -4.64 -2.37
N ASP A 6 -4.07 -5.46 -2.19
CA ASP A 6 -3.12 -5.34 -1.10
C ASP A 6 -1.94 -4.44 -1.52
N ILE A 7 -1.83 -3.27 -0.89
CA ILE A 7 -0.77 -2.30 -1.17
C ILE A 7 0.38 -2.35 -0.15
N ARG A 8 0.36 -3.33 0.77
CA ARG A 8 1.37 -3.44 1.82
C ARG A 8 2.71 -3.80 1.21
N ARG A 9 3.79 -3.13 1.62
CA ARG A 9 5.15 -3.47 1.16
C ARG A 9 5.52 -4.93 1.45
N PHE A 10 5.12 -5.40 2.62
CA PHE A 10 5.31 -6.77 3.08
C PHE A 10 3.94 -7.32 3.48
N PRO A 11 3.27 -8.10 2.61
CA PRO A 11 1.95 -8.65 2.90
C PRO A 11 2.07 -9.90 3.80
N ARG A 12 2.87 -9.80 4.86
CA ARG A 12 3.13 -10.84 5.86
C ARG A 12 3.32 -10.23 7.24
N SER A 13 2.81 -10.88 8.28
CA SER A 13 2.96 -10.52 9.69
C SER A 13 3.15 -11.78 10.52
N LYS A 14 4.14 -11.78 11.43
CA LYS A 14 4.30 -12.87 12.40
C LYS A 14 3.22 -12.84 13.47
N THR A 15 2.84 -11.64 13.92
CA THR A 15 1.81 -11.44 14.96
C THR A 15 0.40 -11.67 14.43
N ASN A 16 0.16 -11.37 13.15
CA ASN A 16 -1.15 -11.52 12.51
C ASN A 16 -1.07 -12.40 11.24
N PRO A 17 -0.77 -13.70 11.38
CA PRO A 17 -0.54 -14.60 10.26
C PRO A 17 -1.79 -14.82 9.39
N GLN A 18 -3.00 -14.61 9.94
CA GLN A 18 -4.27 -14.71 9.20
C GLN A 18 -4.41 -13.69 8.07
N TYR A 19 -3.62 -12.61 8.09
CA TYR A 19 -3.57 -11.60 7.03
C TYR A 19 -2.32 -11.74 6.15
N ASN A 20 -1.61 -12.85 6.22
CA ASN A 20 -0.57 -13.16 5.23
C ASN A 20 -1.25 -13.39 3.88
N SER A 21 -0.67 -12.83 2.82
CA SER A 21 -1.16 -12.93 1.43
C SER A 21 -1.80 -14.28 1.09
N GLU A 22 -1.05 -15.37 1.23
CA GLU A 22 -1.50 -16.74 0.92
C GLU A 22 -2.76 -17.16 1.72
N VAL A 23 -2.80 -16.85 3.02
CA VAL A 23 -3.93 -17.21 3.91
C VAL A 23 -5.16 -16.35 3.61
N LEU A 24 -4.92 -15.05 3.38
CA LEU A 24 -5.98 -14.10 3.10
C LEU A 24 -6.60 -14.34 1.74
N GLU A 25 -5.80 -14.63 0.72
CA GLU A 25 -6.26 -14.98 -0.63
C GLU A 25 -7.16 -16.21 -0.61
N ALA A 26 -6.76 -17.27 0.10
CA ALA A 26 -7.56 -18.49 0.22
C ALA A 26 -8.95 -18.20 0.83
N LYS A 27 -8.98 -17.46 1.94
CA LYS A 27 -10.24 -17.08 2.61
C LYS A 27 -11.12 -16.17 1.77
N LEU A 28 -10.54 -15.20 1.06
CA LEU A 28 -11.30 -14.32 0.18
C LEU A 28 -11.91 -15.09 -0.99
N LYS A 29 -11.17 -16.07 -1.52
CA LYS A 29 -11.65 -16.92 -2.61
C LYS A 29 -12.86 -17.77 -2.21
N GLU A 30 -12.92 -18.24 -0.95
CA GLU A 30 -14.10 -18.95 -0.40
C GLU A 30 -15.36 -18.07 -0.44
N GLU A 31 -15.21 -16.77 -0.27
CA GLU A 31 -16.28 -15.77 -0.34
C GLU A 31 -16.50 -15.20 -1.76
N GLY A 32 -15.83 -15.74 -2.78
CA GLY A 32 -15.90 -15.26 -4.16
C GLY A 32 -15.25 -13.88 -4.39
N ILE A 33 -14.32 -13.49 -3.51
CA ILE A 33 -13.56 -12.25 -3.58
C ILE A 33 -12.14 -12.56 -4.07
N GLY A 34 -11.69 -11.86 -5.11
CA GLY A 34 -10.31 -11.96 -5.58
C GLY A 34 -9.32 -11.30 -4.62
N TYR A 35 -8.05 -11.67 -4.71
CA TYR A 35 -6.95 -11.01 -4.02
C TYR A 35 -5.83 -10.70 -5.01
N GLN A 36 -5.26 -9.51 -4.94
CA GLN A 36 -4.07 -9.17 -5.72
C GLN A 36 -3.15 -8.23 -4.95
N HIS A 37 -1.86 -8.55 -4.93
CA HIS A 37 -0.84 -7.71 -4.32
C HIS A 37 -0.30 -6.69 -5.33
N PHE A 38 -0.49 -5.40 -5.05
CA PHE A 38 0.00 -4.28 -5.85
C PHE A 38 0.96 -3.42 -5.04
N ALA A 39 2.22 -3.86 -4.97
CA ALA A 39 3.26 -3.13 -4.24
C ALA A 39 3.51 -1.71 -4.77
N CYS A 40 3.21 -1.44 -6.05
CA CYS A 40 3.41 -0.14 -6.69
C CYS A 40 2.49 0.96 -6.11
N LEU A 41 1.34 0.59 -5.56
CA LEU A 41 0.34 1.48 -5.00
C LEU A 41 0.61 1.89 -3.55
N GLY A 42 1.60 1.27 -2.90
CA GLY A 42 1.94 1.57 -1.53
C GLY A 42 3.44 1.58 -1.28
N GLY A 43 3.80 1.18 -0.07
CA GLY A 43 5.17 1.19 0.39
C GLY A 43 5.65 2.51 0.95
N PHE A 44 6.82 2.45 1.59
CA PHE A 44 7.43 3.58 2.26
C PHE A 44 8.01 4.55 1.21
N ARG A 45 7.67 5.83 1.34
CA ARG A 45 8.22 6.91 0.54
C ARG A 45 9.05 7.80 1.45
N LYS A 46 10.24 8.19 0.99
CA LYS A 46 11.09 9.14 1.73
C LYS A 46 10.58 10.56 1.48
N PRO A 47 10.41 11.38 2.52
CA PRO A 47 10.08 12.78 2.33
C PRO A 47 11.20 13.53 1.62
N LYS A 48 10.81 14.50 0.80
CA LYS A 48 11.74 15.45 0.20
C LYS A 48 12.28 16.38 1.28
N ARG A 49 13.52 16.85 1.11
CA ARG A 49 14.16 17.76 2.07
C ARG A 49 13.39 19.08 2.19
N ASP A 50 12.85 19.53 1.07
CA ASP A 50 12.05 20.74 0.87
C ASP A 50 10.54 20.43 0.80
N SER A 51 10.09 19.36 1.48
CA SER A 51 8.69 18.96 1.52
C SER A 51 7.78 20.12 1.97
N PRO A 52 6.74 20.49 1.19
CA PRO A 52 5.73 21.44 1.65
C PRO A 52 4.80 20.84 2.72
N ASN A 53 4.83 19.51 2.90
CA ASN A 53 3.92 18.75 3.76
C ASN A 53 4.41 18.69 5.23
N THR A 54 4.78 19.83 5.80
CA THR A 54 5.44 19.93 7.11
C THR A 54 4.55 19.60 8.30
N ALA A 55 3.22 19.65 8.13
CA ALA A 55 2.24 19.32 9.18
C ALA A 55 2.32 17.86 9.66
N TRP A 56 2.81 16.94 8.82
CA TRP A 56 2.99 15.54 9.21
C TRP A 56 4.20 15.37 10.12
N LYS A 57 3.95 14.88 11.34
CA LYS A 57 5.02 14.53 12.32
C LYS A 57 5.80 13.27 11.93
N ASN A 58 5.12 12.28 11.34
CA ASN A 58 5.76 11.04 10.89
C ASN A 58 6.39 11.22 9.50
N PRO A 59 7.71 11.03 9.34
CA PRO A 59 8.39 11.18 8.05
C PRO A 59 7.80 10.33 6.93
N SER A 60 7.26 9.14 7.25
CA SER A 60 6.63 8.24 6.28
C SER A 60 5.38 8.85 5.65
N PHE A 61 4.55 9.50 6.48
CA PHE A 61 3.32 10.15 6.00
C PHE A 61 3.63 11.39 5.19
N ARG A 62 4.65 12.15 5.62
CA ARG A 62 5.18 13.27 4.83
C ARG A 62 5.67 12.81 3.46
N GLY A 63 6.46 11.73 3.41
CA GLY A 63 6.97 11.21 2.15
C GLY A 63 5.89 10.67 1.23
N PHE A 64 4.81 10.09 1.78
CA PHE A 64 3.65 9.72 0.99
C PHE A 64 2.92 10.97 0.45
N ALA A 65 2.73 12.00 1.28
CA ALA A 65 2.15 13.27 0.84
C ALA A 65 2.98 13.95 -0.26
N ASP A 66 4.31 13.89 -0.19
CA ASP A 66 5.19 14.39 -1.25
C ASP A 66 5.05 13.59 -2.54
N TYR A 67 4.87 12.27 -2.43
CA TYR A 67 4.63 11.40 -3.58
C TYR A 67 3.31 11.71 -4.26
N MET A 68 2.24 11.99 -3.50
CA MET A 68 0.93 12.42 -4.05
C MET A 68 1.01 13.70 -4.89
N LEU A 69 2.08 14.49 -4.78
CA LEU A 69 2.32 15.70 -5.58
C LEU A 69 3.15 15.44 -6.85
N THR A 70 3.44 14.19 -7.19
CA THR A 70 4.27 13.83 -8.35
C THR A 70 3.41 13.35 -9.52
N ALA A 71 3.86 13.61 -10.75
CA ALA A 71 3.22 13.04 -11.95
C ALA A 71 3.21 11.50 -11.95
N GLU A 72 4.13 10.86 -11.23
CA GLU A 72 4.11 9.41 -11.04
C GLU A 72 2.83 8.98 -10.32
N PHE A 73 2.35 9.72 -9.32
CA PHE A 73 1.13 9.40 -8.59
C PHE A 73 -0.10 9.36 -9.52
N ASP A 74 -0.21 10.34 -10.42
CA ASP A 74 -1.31 10.46 -11.39
C ASP A 74 -1.18 9.48 -12.57
N ALA A 75 0.00 8.89 -12.79
CA ALA A 75 0.22 7.96 -13.88
C ALA A 75 -0.54 6.63 -13.67
N PRO A 76 -1.06 6.01 -14.75
CA PRO A 76 -1.69 4.70 -14.69
C PRO A 76 -0.77 3.66 -14.04
N LYS A 77 -1.33 2.91 -13.10
CA LYS A 77 -0.61 1.89 -12.34
C LYS A 77 -0.81 0.55 -13.04
N LYS A 78 0.29 -0.10 -13.43
CA LYS A 78 0.30 -1.46 -13.99
C LYS A 78 0.35 -2.49 -12.88
#